data_AF-A0A502YA44-F1
#
_entry.id   AF-A0A502YA44-F1
#
_cell.length_a   1.000
_cell.length_b   1.000
_cell.length_c   1.000
_cell.angle_alpha   90.00
_cell.angle_beta   90.00
_cell.angle_gamma   90.00
#
_symmetry.space_group_name_H-M   'P 1'
#
loop_
_entity.id
_entity.type
_entity.pdbx_description
1 polymer ?
#
loop_
_entity_poly.entity_id
_entity_poly.type
_entity_poly.pdbx_seq_one_letter_code
_entity_poly.pdbx_strand_id
1 'polypeptide(L)'
;MRPSSRQMSQKAVVPQQRPVTQGHPRPMKQRPGGRSLARVLSLSGSEAFFLCRCLLVVAAVRLGLTLFSYNRVRGMVTRLNARQCASMGELRLVAWGVAAAARFVPGATCLTQALSGQYLLARQGNASNVRIGIERGTGEQLKAHAWLVSDNHIVLGGSIDGFAHLVDHGSR
;
A
#
# COMPACT_ATOMS: atom_id res chain seq x y z
N MET A 1 32.94 -74.72 6.35
CA MET A 1 31.57 -75.04 5.90
C MET A 1 30.77 -73.73 5.81
N ARG A 2 30.06 -73.52 4.70
CA ARG A 2 29.16 -72.39 4.34
C ARG A 2 27.91 -72.30 5.27
N PRO A 3 26.98 -71.32 5.14
CA PRO A 3 27.03 -69.91 4.65
C PRO A 3 26.13 -68.94 5.50
N SER A 4 25.79 -67.77 4.93
CA SER A 4 24.68 -66.84 5.27
C SER A 4 25.11 -65.63 6.10
N SER A 5 24.89 -64.37 5.70
CA SER A 5 23.73 -63.84 4.99
C SER A 5 24.11 -62.74 3.99
N ARG A 6 23.44 -62.77 2.85
CA ARG A 6 23.39 -61.73 1.83
C ARG A 6 22.58 -60.55 2.36
N GLN A 7 23.02 -59.32 2.12
CA GLN A 7 22.08 -58.24 1.90
C GLN A 7 22.49 -57.45 0.66
N MET A 8 21.75 -57.72 -0.41
CA MET A 8 21.78 -57.01 -1.68
C MET A 8 21.10 -55.67 -1.45
N SER A 9 21.87 -54.58 -1.36
CA SER A 9 21.28 -53.24 -1.42
C SER A 9 20.93 -52.94 -2.86
N GLN A 10 19.62 -52.88 -3.10
CA GLN A 10 19.01 -52.76 -4.41
C GLN A 10 19.33 -51.40 -5.00
N LYS A 11 19.74 -51.43 -6.28
CA LYS A 11 19.86 -50.29 -7.16
C LYS A 11 18.52 -49.55 -7.22
N ALA A 12 18.43 -48.39 -6.58
CA ALA A 12 17.41 -47.40 -6.90
C ALA A 12 17.90 -46.63 -8.14
N VAL A 13 17.31 -46.98 -9.28
CA VAL A 13 17.41 -46.27 -10.55
C VAL A 13 16.84 -44.87 -10.33
N VAL A 14 17.73 -43.89 -10.21
CA VAL A 14 17.37 -42.46 -10.26
C VAL A 14 17.09 -42.12 -11.73
N PRO A 15 15.88 -41.67 -12.10
CA PRO A 15 15.58 -41.28 -13.47
C PRO A 15 16.37 -40.02 -13.83
N GLN A 16 17.24 -40.13 -14.85
CA GLN A 16 17.91 -39.00 -15.47
C GLN A 16 16.86 -38.03 -16.04
N GLN A 17 16.70 -36.88 -15.39
CA GLN A 17 16.00 -35.74 -15.98
C GLN A 17 16.93 -35.08 -17.00
N ARG A 18 16.57 -35.18 -18.28
CA ARG A 18 17.22 -34.46 -19.38
C ARG A 18 17.05 -32.95 -19.15
N PRO A 19 18.11 -32.13 -19.26
CA PRO A 19 17.96 -30.69 -19.22
C PRO A 19 17.22 -30.25 -20.48
N VAL A 20 15.99 -29.78 -20.30
CA VAL A 20 15.21 -29.10 -21.34
C VAL A 20 15.93 -27.80 -21.68
N THR A 21 16.38 -27.71 -22.92
CA THR A 21 17.01 -26.58 -23.56
C THR A 21 16.10 -25.35 -23.43
N GLN A 22 16.34 -24.48 -22.45
CA GLN A 22 15.68 -23.18 -22.37
C GLN A 22 16.29 -22.26 -23.42
N GLY A 23 15.55 -22.08 -24.53
CA GLY A 23 15.89 -21.12 -25.57
C GLY A 23 15.96 -19.71 -25.02
N HIS A 24 17.11 -19.08 -25.20
CA HIS A 24 17.35 -17.65 -24.96
C HIS A 24 16.36 -16.80 -25.77
N PRO A 25 15.48 -15.99 -25.17
CA PRO A 25 14.78 -14.96 -25.91
C PRO A 25 15.75 -13.81 -26.24
N ARG A 26 15.89 -13.51 -27.54
CA ARG A 26 16.67 -12.38 -28.05
C ARG A 26 16.14 -11.06 -27.45
N PRO A 27 16.98 -10.12 -26.99
CA PRO A 27 16.51 -8.82 -26.56
C PRO A 27 16.05 -8.00 -27.77
N MET A 28 14.74 -7.79 -27.89
CA MET A 28 14.16 -6.81 -28.82
C MET A 28 14.54 -5.39 -28.35
N LYS A 29 15.48 -4.79 -29.06
CA LYS A 29 15.85 -3.38 -28.95
C LYS A 29 14.76 -2.53 -29.60
N GLN A 30 13.89 -1.90 -28.82
CA GLN A 30 12.96 -0.88 -29.32
C GLN A 30 13.33 0.51 -28.78
N ARG A 31 13.47 1.46 -29.73
CA ARG A 31 13.97 2.83 -29.57
C ARG A 31 12.94 3.71 -28.85
N PRO A 32 13.36 4.71 -28.06
CA PRO A 32 12.45 5.68 -27.46
C PRO A 32 12.11 6.77 -28.50
N GLY A 33 10.86 6.80 -28.94
CA GLY A 33 10.32 7.82 -29.83
C GLY A 33 9.21 8.59 -29.12
N GLY A 34 9.44 9.89 -28.90
CA GLY A 34 8.63 10.75 -28.06
C GLY A 34 7.16 10.89 -28.46
N ARG A 35 6.43 11.48 -27.51
CA ARG A 35 5.04 12.00 -27.58
C ARG A 35 3.95 10.93 -27.48
N SER A 36 3.63 10.59 -26.23
CA SER A 36 2.33 10.02 -25.91
C SER A 36 1.72 10.63 -24.65
N LEU A 37 1.63 11.97 -24.63
CA LEU A 37 0.69 12.66 -23.72
C LEU A 37 -0.76 12.21 -23.98
N ALA A 38 -1.07 11.83 -25.22
CA ALA A 38 -2.39 11.31 -25.61
C ALA A 38 -2.70 9.90 -25.08
N ARG A 39 -1.69 9.11 -24.68
CA ARG A 39 -1.90 7.75 -24.14
C ARG A 39 -2.06 7.74 -22.61
N VAL A 40 -1.72 8.85 -21.95
CA VAL A 40 -2.00 9.04 -20.51
C VAL A 40 -3.47 9.46 -20.29
N LEU A 41 -4.11 10.05 -21.30
CA LEU A 41 -5.53 10.44 -21.28
C LEU A 41 -6.49 9.28 -21.62
N SER A 42 -5.98 8.15 -22.09
CA SER A 42 -6.76 6.95 -22.38
C SER A 42 -6.72 5.89 -21.28
N LEU A 43 -6.32 6.28 -20.06
CA LEU A 43 -6.61 5.53 -18.84
C LEU A 43 -7.98 5.97 -18.37
N SER A 44 -8.94 5.06 -18.37
CA SER A 44 -10.24 5.11 -17.66
C SER A 44 -10.49 6.44 -16.95
N GLY A 45 -11.24 7.36 -17.58
CA GLY A 45 -11.34 8.75 -17.11
C GLY A 45 -11.79 8.87 -15.64
N SER A 46 -12.51 7.87 -15.13
CA SER A 46 -12.90 7.74 -13.72
C SER A 46 -11.71 7.54 -12.77
N GLU A 47 -10.73 6.71 -13.12
CA GLU A 47 -9.54 6.45 -12.31
C GLU A 47 -8.59 7.66 -12.30
N ALA A 48 -8.41 8.29 -13.47
CA ALA A 48 -7.62 9.52 -13.58
C ALA A 48 -8.26 10.68 -12.79
N PHE A 49 -9.60 10.81 -12.84
CA PHE A 49 -10.32 11.78 -12.04
C PHE A 49 -10.17 11.52 -10.54
N PHE A 50 -10.27 10.27 -10.10
CA PHE A 50 -10.06 9.90 -8.72
C PHE A 50 -8.63 10.25 -8.24
N LEU A 51 -7.62 9.93 -9.04
CA LEU A 51 -6.23 10.26 -8.73
C LEU A 51 -6.02 11.79 -8.66
N CYS A 52 -6.57 12.55 -9.61
CA CYS A 52 -6.53 14.01 -9.59
C CYS A 52 -7.20 14.57 -8.33
N ARG A 53 -8.35 14.02 -7.94
CA ARG A 53 -9.01 14.36 -6.67
C ARG A 53 -8.13 14.05 -5.46
N CYS A 54 -7.48 12.89 -5.42
CA CYS A 54 -6.52 12.55 -4.36
C CYS A 54 -5.36 13.56 -4.32
N LEU A 55 -4.80 13.92 -5.48
CA LEU A 55 -3.73 14.90 -5.59
C LEU A 55 -4.14 16.26 -5.01
N LEU A 56 -5.31 16.76 -5.42
CA LEU A 56 -5.85 18.02 -4.92
C LEU A 56 -6.06 18.00 -3.41
N VAL A 57 -6.59 16.91 -2.87
CA VAL A 57 -6.78 16.77 -1.42
C VAL A 57 -5.44 16.74 -0.68
N VAL A 58 -4.47 15.94 -1.13
CA VAL A 58 -3.15 15.86 -0.49
C VAL A 58 -2.43 17.20 -0.53
N ALA A 59 -2.49 17.91 -1.66
CA ALA A 59 -1.95 19.26 -1.78
C ALA A 59 -2.67 20.25 -0.86
N ALA A 60 -4.00 20.22 -0.80
CA ALA A 60 -4.78 21.10 0.06
C ALA A 60 -4.52 20.85 1.55
N VAL A 61 -4.42 19.58 1.99
CA VAL A 61 -4.06 19.23 3.37
C VAL A 61 -2.63 19.68 3.66
N ARG A 62 -1.69 19.47 2.74
CA ARG A 62 -0.30 19.92 2.89
C ARG A 62 -0.22 21.43 3.08
N LEU A 63 -0.89 22.19 2.21
CA LEU A 63 -0.97 23.65 2.30
C LEU A 63 -1.69 24.10 3.56
N GLY A 64 -2.76 23.40 3.95
CA GLY A 64 -3.49 23.66 5.17
C GLY A 64 -2.63 23.48 6.41
N LEU A 65 -1.78 22.45 6.46
CA LEU A 65 -0.83 22.23 7.55
C LEU A 65 0.34 23.23 7.56
N THR A 66 0.66 23.86 6.42
CA THR A 66 1.67 24.94 6.39
C THR A 66 1.11 26.31 6.76
N LEU A 67 -0.13 26.59 6.35
CA LEU A 67 -0.75 27.92 6.47
C LEU A 67 -1.61 28.05 7.74
N PHE A 68 -2.13 26.94 8.24
CA PHE A 68 -3.02 26.88 9.39
C PHE A 68 -2.52 25.92 10.45
N SER A 69 -3.08 26.03 11.65
CA SER A 69 -2.84 25.05 12.71
C SER A 69 -3.50 23.70 12.37
N TYR A 70 -2.80 22.62 12.74
CA TYR A 70 -3.29 21.25 12.69
C TYR A 70 -4.73 21.07 13.19
N ASN A 71 -5.10 21.77 14.26
CA ASN A 71 -6.45 21.66 14.85
C ASN A 71 -7.55 22.16 13.91
N ARG A 72 -7.29 23.15 13.05
CA ARG A 72 -8.27 23.61 12.06
C ARG A 72 -8.47 22.57 10.97
N VAL A 73 -7.37 22.03 10.43
CA VAL A 73 -7.42 21.00 9.37
C VAL A 73 -8.15 19.77 9.90
N ARG A 74 -7.79 19.30 11.09
CA ARG A 74 -8.45 18.15 11.74
C ARG A 74 -9.93 18.43 12.00
N GLY A 75 -10.28 19.61 12.52
CA GLY A 75 -11.67 20.00 12.77
C GLY A 75 -12.53 20.04 11.50
N MET A 76 -11.97 20.40 10.34
CA MET A 76 -12.70 20.33 9.07
C MET A 76 -12.97 18.90 8.62
N VAL A 77 -11.99 18.01 8.80
CA VAL A 77 -12.12 16.59 8.43
C VAL A 77 -13.13 15.87 9.32
N THR A 78 -13.10 16.11 10.64
CA THR A 78 -14.00 15.44 11.60
C THR A 78 -15.43 15.97 11.59
N ARG A 79 -15.68 17.15 11.00
CA ARG A 79 -17.03 17.68 10.79
C ARG A 79 -17.84 16.92 9.74
N LEU A 80 -17.18 16.12 8.90
CA LEU A 80 -17.86 15.28 7.92
C LEU A 80 -18.57 14.14 8.65
N ASN A 81 -19.87 14.01 8.42
CA ASN A 81 -20.71 13.02 9.09
C ASN A 81 -20.48 11.65 8.44
N ALA A 82 -19.55 10.88 9.01
CA ALA A 82 -19.19 9.57 8.55
C ALA A 82 -19.65 8.53 9.57
N ARG A 83 -20.54 7.63 9.15
CA ARG A 83 -21.20 6.65 10.02
C ARG A 83 -21.10 5.22 9.51
N GLN A 84 -20.72 5.04 8.26
CA GLN A 84 -20.66 3.74 7.60
C GLN A 84 -19.26 3.15 7.70
N CYS A 85 -19.18 1.82 7.72
CA CYS A 85 -17.91 1.13 7.54
C CYS A 85 -17.59 1.06 6.05
N ALA A 86 -16.39 1.51 5.66
CA ALA A 86 -15.92 1.36 4.29
C ALA A 86 -15.71 -0.12 3.97
N SER A 87 -16.02 -0.50 2.73
CA SER A 87 -15.58 -1.78 2.20
C SER A 87 -14.06 -1.83 2.06
N MET A 88 -13.48 -3.03 2.14
CA MET A 88 -12.04 -3.21 1.91
C MET A 88 -11.58 -2.71 0.54
N GLY A 89 -12.46 -2.75 -0.48
CA GLY A 89 -12.17 -2.20 -1.80
C GLY A 89 -11.98 -0.68 -1.77
N GLU A 90 -12.88 0.04 -1.11
CA GLU A 90 -12.79 1.51 -0.95
C GLU A 90 -11.57 1.91 -0.13
N LEU A 91 -11.28 1.20 0.96
CA LEU A 91 -10.10 1.44 1.78
C LEU A 91 -8.81 1.31 0.95
N ARG A 92 -8.69 0.24 0.15
CA ARG A 92 -7.52 0.01 -0.71
C ARG A 92 -7.43 1.04 -1.83
N LEU A 93 -8.55 1.44 -2.42
CA LEU A 93 -8.59 2.46 -3.47
C LEU A 93 -8.12 3.81 -2.93
N VAL A 94 -8.63 4.24 -1.77
CA VAL A 94 -8.19 5.47 -1.11
C VAL A 94 -6.74 5.39 -0.70
N ALA A 95 -6.31 4.27 -0.12
CA ALA A 95 -4.91 4.07 0.27
C ALA A 95 -3.96 4.22 -0.93
N TRP A 96 -4.26 3.52 -2.02
CA TRP A 96 -3.49 3.61 -3.26
C TRP A 96 -3.49 5.03 -3.84
N GLY A 97 -4.66 5.67 -3.94
CA GLY A 97 -4.80 6.99 -4.54
C GLY A 97 -4.05 8.07 -3.75
N VAL A 98 -4.10 8.02 -2.42
CA VAL A 98 -3.36 8.94 -1.55
C VAL A 98 -1.85 8.67 -1.62
N ALA A 99 -1.43 7.40 -1.60
CA ALA A 99 -0.02 7.05 -1.70
C ALA A 99 0.56 7.47 -3.07
N ALA A 100 -0.19 7.29 -4.15
CA ALA A 100 0.21 7.73 -5.49
C ALA A 100 0.28 9.27 -5.56
N ALA A 101 -0.73 9.97 -5.05
CA ALA A 101 -0.76 11.45 -4.99
C ALA A 101 0.39 12.03 -4.16
N ALA A 102 0.76 11.40 -3.03
CA ALA A 102 1.83 11.86 -2.15
C ALA A 102 3.19 11.93 -2.86
N ARG A 103 3.41 11.12 -3.91
CA ARG A 103 4.65 11.14 -4.72
C ARG A 103 4.83 12.43 -5.52
N PHE A 104 3.74 13.15 -5.77
CA PHE A 104 3.74 14.40 -6.55
C PHE A 104 3.68 15.65 -5.65
N VAL A 105 3.41 15.48 -4.35
CA VAL A 105 3.28 16.60 -3.41
C VAL A 105 4.51 16.66 -2.50
N PRO A 106 5.34 17.72 -2.56
CA PRO A 106 6.54 17.83 -1.75
C PRO A 106 6.20 17.94 -0.26
N GLY A 107 6.88 17.13 0.55
CA GLY A 107 6.64 17.07 2.00
C GLY A 107 5.29 16.47 2.38
N ALA A 108 4.72 15.57 1.56
CA ALA A 108 3.55 14.77 1.92
C ALA A 108 3.89 13.72 3.01
N THR A 109 4.07 14.21 4.23
CA THR A 109 4.36 13.40 5.43
C THR A 109 3.27 12.35 5.70
N CYS A 110 3.58 11.37 6.57
CA CYS A 110 2.61 10.38 7.05
C CYS A 110 1.34 11.04 7.61
N LEU A 111 1.45 12.17 8.31
CA LEU A 111 0.31 12.92 8.82
C LEU A 111 -0.54 13.52 7.70
N THR A 112 0.11 14.13 6.70
CA THR A 112 -0.56 14.67 5.51
C THR A 112 -1.37 13.57 4.81
N GLN A 113 -0.77 12.40 4.62
CA GLN A 113 -1.41 11.26 3.97
C GLN A 113 -2.59 10.73 4.80
N ALA A 114 -2.40 10.54 6.11
CA ALA A 114 -3.45 10.02 6.99
C ALA A 114 -4.67 10.95 7.05
N LEU A 115 -4.45 12.27 7.17
CA LEU A 115 -5.54 13.26 7.14
C LEU A 115 -6.23 13.33 5.78
N SER A 116 -5.47 13.21 4.68
CA SER A 116 -6.04 13.20 3.32
C SER A 116 -6.93 11.98 3.09
N GLY A 117 -6.48 10.80 3.51
CA GLY A 117 -7.29 9.59 3.45
C GLY A 117 -8.53 9.67 4.34
N GLN A 118 -8.39 10.21 5.55
CA GLN A 118 -9.53 10.44 6.45
C GLN A 118 -10.58 11.35 5.81
N TYR A 119 -10.16 12.45 5.18
CA TYR A 119 -11.06 13.35 4.47
C TYR A 119 -11.78 12.65 3.30
N LEU A 120 -11.04 11.86 2.50
CA LEU A 120 -11.62 11.15 1.36
C LEU A 120 -12.65 10.11 1.80
N LEU A 121 -12.36 9.33 2.84
CA LEU A 121 -13.28 8.36 3.41
C LEU A 121 -14.50 9.06 4.04
N ALA A 122 -14.28 10.10 4.84
CA ALA A 122 -15.38 10.81 5.47
C ALA A 122 -16.30 11.48 4.45
N ARG A 123 -15.77 11.94 3.31
CA ARG A 123 -16.56 12.48 2.19
C ARG A 123 -17.35 11.40 1.44
N GLN A 124 -17.00 10.12 1.59
CA GLN A 124 -17.78 8.98 1.12
C GLN A 124 -18.79 8.49 2.18
N GLY A 125 -18.84 9.11 3.38
CA GLY A 125 -19.67 8.66 4.50
C GLY A 125 -19.00 7.60 5.39
N ASN A 126 -17.75 7.25 5.08
CA ASN A 126 -17.02 6.16 5.71
C ASN A 126 -16.21 6.62 6.94
N ALA A 127 -16.52 6.03 8.09
CA ALA A 127 -15.92 6.39 9.36
C ALA A 127 -14.45 5.96 9.43
N SER A 128 -13.56 6.87 9.81
CA SER A 128 -12.14 6.58 9.97
C SER A 128 -11.47 7.53 10.97
N ASN A 129 -10.39 7.06 11.58
CA ASN A 129 -9.67 7.74 12.64
C ASN A 129 -8.17 7.79 12.36
N VAL A 130 -7.56 8.97 12.57
CA VAL A 130 -6.11 9.13 12.46
C VAL A 130 -5.47 9.01 13.84
N ARG A 131 -4.64 7.99 14.02
CA ARG A 131 -3.85 7.74 15.22
C ARG A 131 -2.42 8.19 14.99
N ILE A 132 -1.84 8.89 15.95
CA ILE A 132 -0.44 9.32 15.91
C ILE A 132 0.27 8.59 17.04
N GLY A 133 1.46 8.10 16.74
CA GLY A 133 2.32 7.46 17.73
C GLY A 133 3.77 7.67 17.38
N ILE A 134 4.61 7.11 18.23
CA ILE A 134 6.06 7.23 18.13
C ILE A 134 6.63 5.82 18.10
N GLU A 135 7.38 5.50 17.05
CA GLU A 135 8.13 4.27 17.01
C GLU A 135 9.48 4.52 17.68
N ARG A 136 9.74 3.76 18.75
CA ARG A 136 11.07 3.71 19.36
C ARG A 136 11.88 2.72 18.54
N GLY A 137 12.70 3.22 17.63
CA GLY A 137 13.67 2.37 16.93
C GLY A 137 14.68 1.78 17.91
N THR A 138 15.40 0.74 17.49
CA THR A 138 16.54 0.15 18.20
C THR A 138 17.77 1.08 18.31
N GLY A 139 17.60 2.37 18.01
CA GLY A 139 18.59 3.45 18.16
C GLY A 139 17.90 4.81 18.38
N GLU A 140 18.67 5.83 18.77
CA GLU A 140 18.25 7.13 19.34
C GLU A 140 17.26 8.01 18.52
N GLN A 141 16.83 7.57 17.33
CA GLN A 141 15.89 8.35 16.53
C GLN A 141 14.44 7.94 16.79
N LEU A 142 13.77 8.72 17.63
CA LEU A 142 12.33 8.67 17.84
C LEU A 142 11.61 9.14 16.57
N LYS A 143 10.95 8.23 15.84
CA LYS A 143 10.21 8.58 14.62
C LYS A 143 8.72 8.70 14.94
N ALA A 144 8.17 9.90 14.75
CA ALA A 144 6.73 10.11 14.82
C ALA A 144 6.07 9.54 13.56
N HIS A 145 5.02 8.73 13.75
CA HIS A 145 4.27 8.11 12.67
C HIS A 145 2.78 8.31 12.85
N ALA A 146 2.05 8.34 11.72
CA ALA A 146 0.61 8.56 11.71
C ALA A 146 -0.07 7.49 10.86
N TRP A 147 -1.06 6.83 11.46
CA TRP A 147 -1.87 5.80 10.84
C TRP A 147 -3.30 6.28 10.62
N LEU A 148 -3.87 5.95 9.47
CA LEU A 148 -5.32 6.01 9.25
C LEU A 148 -5.91 4.62 9.54
N VAL A 149 -6.91 4.57 10.40
CA VAL A 149 -7.59 3.33 10.79
C VAL A 149 -9.08 3.43 10.50
N SER A 150 -9.66 2.40 9.90
CA SER A 150 -11.10 2.26 9.67
C SER A 150 -11.54 0.89 10.18
N ASP A 151 -12.49 0.83 11.12
CA ASP A 151 -13.09 -0.41 11.62
C ASP A 151 -12.07 -1.54 11.91
N ASN A 152 -10.97 -1.22 12.61
CA ASN A 152 -9.80 -2.06 12.90
C ASN A 152 -8.77 -2.32 11.78
N HIS A 153 -8.98 -1.84 10.55
CA HIS A 153 -8.00 -1.94 9.48
C HIS A 153 -7.10 -0.69 9.38
N ILE A 154 -5.79 -0.89 9.30
CA ILE A 154 -4.84 0.18 8.97
C ILE A 154 -4.90 0.42 7.46
N VAL A 155 -5.30 1.62 7.07
CA VAL A 155 -5.52 2.04 5.68
C VAL A 155 -4.29 2.73 5.10
N LEU A 156 -3.68 3.63 5.87
CA LEU A 156 -2.52 4.44 5.46
C LEU A 156 -1.54 4.61 6.61
N GLY A 157 -0.26 4.80 6.28
CA GLY A 157 0.82 5.08 7.22
C GLY A 157 1.59 3.84 7.68
N GLY A 158 2.40 3.22 6.82
CA GLY A 158 3.30 2.12 7.22
C GLY A 158 4.75 2.29 6.74
N SER A 159 5.68 1.57 7.38
CA SER A 159 6.77 0.85 6.69
C SER A 159 6.31 -0.60 6.52
N ILE A 160 6.62 -1.23 5.38
CA ILE A 160 6.03 -2.50 4.92
C ILE A 160 6.67 -3.75 5.58
N ASP A 161 7.76 -3.61 6.35
CA ASP A 161 8.51 -4.75 6.89
C ASP A 161 7.88 -5.48 8.10
N GLY A 162 6.64 -5.20 8.47
CA GLY A 162 6.07 -5.68 9.75
C GLY A 162 4.65 -6.21 9.72
N PHE A 163 3.99 -6.39 8.57
CA PHE A 163 2.65 -6.93 8.53
C PHE A 163 2.59 -8.20 7.68
N ALA A 164 2.97 -9.30 8.33
CA ALA A 164 2.32 -10.56 8.10
C ALA A 164 0.82 -10.36 8.25
N HIS A 165 0.11 -10.79 7.22
CA HIS A 165 -1.29 -11.20 7.21
C HIS A 165 -1.86 -11.32 8.63
N LEU A 166 -2.74 -10.39 9.06
CA LEU A 166 -3.63 -10.68 10.18
C LEU A 166 -4.61 -11.73 9.67
N VAL A 167 -4.16 -12.98 9.77
CA VAL A 167 -5.00 -14.16 9.86
C VAL A 167 -6.03 -13.87 10.94
N ASP A 168 -7.29 -14.04 10.57
CA ASP A 168 -8.41 -14.13 11.48
C ASP A 168 -8.08 -15.20 12.53
N HIS A 169 -7.74 -14.78 13.75
CA HIS A 169 -7.70 -15.64 14.92
C HIS A 169 -8.95 -15.27 15.72
N GLY A 170 -10.02 -15.98 15.38
CA GLY A 170 -11.27 -15.91 16.11
C GLY A 170 -11.10 -16.24 17.58
N SER A 171 -12.01 -15.71 18.39
CA SER A 171 -12.53 -16.18 19.68
C SER A 171 -13.39 -15.03 20.21
N ARG A 172 -14.70 -15.16 20.45
CA ARG A 172 -15.49 -16.29 20.95
C ARG A 172 -16.89 -16.28 20.34
#